data_AF-A0A2N2FKG9-F1
#
_entry.id   AF-A0A2N2FKG9-F1
#
_cell.length_a   1.000
_cell.length_b   1.000
_cell.length_c   1.000
_cell.angle_alpha   90.00
_cell.angle_beta   90.00
_cell.angle_gamma   90.00
#
_symmetry.space_group_name_H-M   'P 1'
#
loop_
_entity.id
_entity.type
_entity.pdbx_description
1 polymer ?
#
loop_
_entity_poly.entity_id
_entity_poly.type
_entity_poly.pdbx_seq_one_letter_code
_entity_poly.pdbx_strand_id
1 'polypeptide(L)'
;MNQTPVDFSGNPAPARPITLPNDFGNPITLTASLVAEDIHFSTTTGLLTVEKLYRTAQGRVGYGIIAASGESRERRAYTLDDQGETVVCDNGAYTVELPVNDLQELLCMALQAEDALKTVGEHAHFSVAVNDE
;
A
#
# COMPACT_ATOMS: atom_id res chain seq x y z
N MET A 1 -0.49 -4.49 -13.65
CA MET A 1 -0.42 -5.97 -13.57
C MET A 1 0.55 -6.30 -12.45
N ASN A 2 0.06 -6.72 -11.29
CA ASN A 2 0.92 -7.03 -10.14
C ASN A 2 1.55 -8.41 -10.37
N GLN A 3 2.83 -8.43 -10.76
CA GLN A 3 3.59 -9.68 -10.86
C GLN A 3 4.02 -10.11 -9.47
N THR A 4 3.72 -11.36 -9.10
CA THR A 4 4.29 -11.97 -7.89
C THR A 4 5.81 -11.97 -8.02
N PRO A 5 6.57 -11.36 -7.10
CA PRO A 5 8.02 -11.30 -7.20
C PRO A 5 8.61 -12.70 -7.14
N VAL A 6 9.31 -13.05 -8.22
CA VAL A 6 10.03 -14.32 -8.35
C VAL A 6 11.52 -14.09 -8.15
N ASP A 7 12.20 -15.09 -7.61
CA ASP A 7 13.66 -15.11 -7.56
C ASP A 7 14.27 -15.37 -8.95
N PHE A 8 15.60 -15.39 -9.04
CA PHE A 8 16.31 -15.65 -10.29
C PHE A 8 16.03 -17.04 -10.91
N SER A 9 15.40 -17.95 -10.15
CA SER A 9 14.99 -19.28 -10.62
C SER A 9 13.52 -19.37 -11.02
N GLY A 10 12.78 -18.25 -10.96
CA GLY A 10 11.35 -18.21 -11.27
C GLY A 10 10.44 -18.70 -10.14
N ASN A 11 10.99 -18.94 -8.95
CA ASN A 11 10.24 -19.38 -7.78
C ASN A 11 9.74 -18.19 -6.96
N PRO A 12 8.66 -18.33 -6.17
CA PRO A 12 8.23 -17.28 -5.25
C PRO A 12 9.38 -16.83 -4.35
N ALA A 13 9.52 -15.52 -4.13
CA ALA A 13 10.58 -14.99 -3.29
C ALA A 13 10.67 -15.74 -1.94
N PRO A 14 11.85 -16.20 -1.50
CA PRO A 14 11.97 -16.99 -0.29
C PRO A 14 11.63 -16.16 0.95
N ALA A 15 11.05 -16.83 1.95
CA ALA A 15 10.73 -16.19 3.21
C ALA A 15 12.03 -15.81 3.94
N ARG A 16 12.11 -14.56 4.39
CA ARG A 16 13.27 -14.03 5.13
C ARG A 16 12.83 -13.05 6.21
N PRO A 17 13.65 -12.83 7.25
CA PRO A 17 13.41 -11.76 8.21
C PRO A 17 13.38 -10.41 7.48
N ILE A 18 12.33 -9.63 7.73
CA ILE A 18 12.16 -8.28 7.23
C ILE A 18 11.78 -7.35 8.39
N THR A 19 12.08 -6.07 8.24
CA THR A 19 11.59 -5.02 9.13
C THR A 19 11.03 -3.90 8.29
N LEU A 20 9.75 -3.59 8.50
CA LEU A 20 9.04 -2.50 7.86
C LEU A 20 9.18 -1.26 8.75
N PRO A 21 9.86 -0.19 8.28
CA PRO A 21 9.96 1.04 9.04
C PRO A 21 8.58 1.71 9.13
N ASN A 22 8.35 2.37 10.26
CA ASN A 22 7.07 2.99 10.55
C ASN A 22 7.31 4.28 11.35
N ASP A 23 6.80 5.39 10.84
CA ASP A 23 6.96 6.69 11.48
C ASP A 23 5.80 7.00 12.46
N PHE A 24 4.73 6.17 12.47
CA PHE A 24 3.52 6.36 13.30
C PHE A 24 3.30 5.27 14.34
N GLY A 25 4.31 4.44 14.59
CA GLY A 25 4.26 3.35 15.54
C GLY A 25 5.58 2.61 15.57
N ASN A 26 5.61 1.46 16.24
CA ASN A 26 6.79 0.62 16.23
C ASN A 26 7.04 0.06 14.82
N PRO A 27 8.31 -0.15 14.43
CA PRO A 27 8.64 -0.94 13.25
C PRO A 27 8.04 -2.35 13.36
N ILE A 28 7.57 -2.88 12.23
CA ILE A 28 6.97 -4.21 12.17
C ILE A 28 8.00 -5.19 11.64
N THR A 29 8.30 -6.23 12.43
CA THR A 29 9.25 -7.29 12.06
C THR A 29 8.53 -8.61 11.84
N LEU A 30 8.81 -9.30 10.73
CA LEU A 30 8.23 -10.60 10.39
C LEU A 30 9.19 -11.42 9.52
N THR A 31 9.01 -12.73 9.50
CA THR A 31 9.67 -13.62 8.52
C THR A 31 8.67 -13.93 7.42
N ALA A 32 8.90 -13.39 6.21
CA ALA A 32 7.92 -13.44 5.14
C ALA A 32 8.55 -13.37 3.74
N SER A 33 7.76 -13.81 2.76
CA SER A 33 8.03 -13.72 1.33
C SER A 33 7.40 -12.45 0.77
N LEU A 34 8.09 -11.78 -0.17
CA LEU A 34 7.51 -10.67 -0.92
C LEU A 34 6.46 -11.22 -1.91
N VAL A 35 5.25 -10.67 -1.87
CA VAL A 35 4.10 -11.07 -2.68
C VAL A 35 3.81 -10.08 -3.79
N ALA A 36 3.98 -8.78 -3.52
CA ALA A 36 3.81 -7.74 -4.51
C ALA A 36 4.67 -6.53 -4.13
N GLU A 37 5.10 -5.80 -5.14
CA GLU A 37 5.71 -4.49 -5.01
C GLU A 37 5.11 -3.59 -6.09
N ASP A 38 4.72 -2.38 -5.72
CA ASP A 38 4.28 -1.35 -6.65
C ASP A 38 5.03 -0.05 -6.40
N ILE A 39 5.35 0.64 -7.48
CA ILE A 39 6.07 1.91 -7.43
C ILE A 39 5.35 2.88 -8.36
N HIS A 40 4.82 3.94 -7.78
CA HIS A 40 4.07 4.96 -8.49
C HIS A 40 4.70 6.33 -8.29
N PHE A 41 4.84 7.10 -9.37
CA PHE A 41 5.28 8.48 -9.32
C PHE A 41 4.22 9.40 -9.92
N SER A 42 3.79 10.40 -9.15
CA SER A 42 2.88 11.44 -9.60
C SER A 42 3.67 12.65 -10.10
N THR A 43 3.63 12.92 -11.40
CA THR A 43 4.29 14.10 -12.00
C THR A 43 3.65 15.42 -11.53
N THR A 44 2.37 15.41 -11.19
CA THR A 44 1.63 16.58 -10.71
C THR A 44 2.06 17.00 -9.30
N THR A 45 2.25 16.03 -8.41
CA THR A 45 2.55 16.31 -6.98
C THR A 45 4.02 16.11 -6.63
N GLY A 46 4.81 15.50 -7.52
CA GLY A 46 6.18 15.06 -7.25
C GLY A 46 6.27 13.92 -6.24
N LEU A 47 5.15 13.27 -5.92
CA LEU A 47 5.09 12.20 -4.92
C LEU A 47 5.53 10.88 -5.53
N LEU A 48 6.57 10.27 -4.95
CA LEU A 48 6.97 8.90 -5.18
C LEU A 48 6.41 8.02 -4.06
N THR A 49 5.60 7.04 -4.42
CA THR A 49 5.05 6.04 -3.51
C THR A 49 5.64 4.67 -3.86
N VAL A 50 6.15 3.97 -2.85
CA VAL A 50 6.62 2.58 -2.95
C VAL A 50 5.85 1.74 -1.96
N GLU A 51 5.21 0.69 -2.44
CA GLU A 51 4.36 -0.19 -1.67
C GLU A 51 4.88 -1.61 -1.76
N LYS A 52 4.91 -2.32 -0.63
CA LYS A 52 5.35 -3.71 -0.59
C LYS A 52 4.41 -4.54 0.25
N LEU A 53 3.99 -5.67 -0.32
CA LEU A 53 3.15 -6.65 0.33
C LEU A 53 3.97 -7.91 0.60
N TYR A 54 3.93 -8.40 1.83
CA TYR A 54 4.62 -9.60 2.28
C TYR A 54 3.61 -10.57 2.87
N ARG A 55 3.91 -11.87 2.79
CA ARG A 55 3.10 -12.92 3.43
C ARG A 55 3.99 -13.91 4.17
N THR A 56 3.62 -14.19 5.41
CA THR A 56 4.26 -15.21 6.26
C THR A 56 3.79 -16.61 5.87
N ALA A 57 4.50 -17.64 6.35
CA ALA A 57 4.08 -19.03 6.14
C ALA A 57 2.71 -19.36 6.76
N GLN A 58 2.32 -18.63 7.82
CA GLN A 58 1.04 -18.77 8.51
C GLN A 58 -0.10 -17.98 7.85
N GLY A 59 0.17 -17.28 6.74
CA GLY A 59 -0.84 -16.52 6.01
C GLY A 59 -0.97 -15.06 6.45
N ARG A 60 -0.44 -14.66 7.62
CA ARG A 60 -0.36 -13.25 8.06
C ARG A 60 0.31 -12.38 7.01
N VAL A 61 -0.26 -11.22 6.76
CA VAL A 61 0.22 -10.24 5.78
C VAL A 61 0.96 -9.11 6.49
N GLY A 62 2.08 -8.68 5.90
CA GLY A 62 2.77 -7.44 6.26
C GLY A 62 2.73 -6.49 5.07
N TYR A 63 2.40 -5.23 5.31
CA TYR A 63 2.28 -4.22 4.25
C TYR A 63 3.02 -2.96 4.66
N GLY A 64 3.86 -2.45 3.77
CA GLY A 64 4.66 -1.26 4.00
C GLY A 64 4.53 -0.27 2.86
N ILE A 65 4.38 1.02 3.21
CA ILE A 65 4.30 2.13 2.27
C ILE A 65 5.40 3.13 2.61
N ILE A 66 6.08 3.62 1.58
CA ILE A 66 6.97 4.76 1.67
C ILE A 66 6.46 5.80 0.68
N ALA A 67 6.13 7.00 1.16
CA ALA A 67 5.73 8.13 0.35
C ALA A 67 6.78 9.24 0.51
N ALA A 68 7.32 9.76 -0.59
CA ALA A 68 8.36 10.78 -0.56
C ALA A 68 8.12 11.89 -1.58
N SER A 69 8.30 13.14 -1.16
CA SER A 69 8.25 14.32 -2.03
C SER A 69 9.24 15.37 -1.53
N GLY A 70 10.20 15.75 -2.38
CA GLY A 70 11.30 16.64 -2.00
C GLY A 70 12.10 16.09 -0.82
N GLU A 71 12.18 16.86 0.26
CA GLU A 71 12.82 16.46 1.52
C GLU A 71 11.89 15.70 2.48
N SER A 72 10.58 15.65 2.19
CA SER A 72 9.61 14.94 3.01
C SER A 72 9.60 13.46 2.66
N ARG A 73 9.64 12.60 3.70
CA ARG A 73 9.46 11.16 3.57
C ARG A 73 8.62 10.65 4.73
N GLU A 74 7.58 9.91 4.39
CA GLU A 74 6.67 9.26 5.32
C GLU A 74 6.72 7.74 5.11
N ARG A 75 6.76 6.98 6.20
CA ARG A 75 6.76 5.52 6.17
C ARG A 75 5.66 4.98 7.08
N ARG A 76 4.86 4.08 6.55
CA ARG A 76 3.79 3.38 7.30
C ARG A 76 3.95 1.89 7.14
N ALA A 77 3.63 1.16 8.20
CA ALA A 77 3.61 -0.29 8.18
C ALA A 77 2.37 -0.81 8.89
N TYR A 78 1.86 -1.93 8.38
CA TYR A 78 0.68 -2.61 8.90
C TYR A 78 0.87 -4.13 8.85
N THR A 79 0.23 -4.85 9.77
CA THR A 79 -0.03 -6.28 9.63
C THR A 79 -1.52 -6.57 9.58
N LEU A 80 -1.90 -7.61 8.85
CA LEU A 80 -3.25 -8.15 8.83
C LEU A 80 -3.17 -9.64 9.15
N ASP A 81 -3.95 -10.07 10.13
CA ASP A 81 -4.06 -11.46 10.54
C ASP A 81 -5.52 -11.93 10.50
N ASP A 82 -5.79 -12.89 9.64
CA ASP A 82 -7.12 -13.45 9.43
C ASP A 82 -7.45 -14.47 10.52
N GLN A 83 -8.52 -14.22 11.27
CA GLN A 83 -9.03 -15.09 12.34
C GLN A 83 -10.31 -15.83 11.91
N GLY A 84 -10.65 -15.83 10.62
CA GLY A 84 -11.85 -16.43 10.04
C GLY A 84 -12.96 -15.42 9.83
N GLU A 85 -13.71 -15.09 10.89
CA GLU A 85 -14.82 -14.11 10.80
C GLU A 85 -14.36 -12.66 11.01
N THR A 86 -13.20 -12.48 11.65
CA THR A 86 -12.58 -11.19 11.92
C THR A 86 -11.17 -11.13 11.37
N VAL A 87 -10.69 -9.91 11.13
CA VAL A 87 -9.30 -9.62 10.80
C VAL A 87 -8.75 -8.68 11.86
N VAL A 88 -7.57 -9.02 12.37
CA VAL A 88 -6.80 -8.16 13.25
C VAL A 88 -5.82 -7.36 12.42
N CYS A 89 -5.97 -6.04 12.44
CA CYS A 89 -5.06 -5.07 11.83
C CYS A 89 -4.20 -4.42 12.91
N ASP A 90 -2.89 -4.37 12.72
CA ASP A 90 -1.97 -3.71 13.64
C ASP A 90 -1.03 -2.77 12.88
N ASN A 91 -0.89 -1.53 13.35
CA ASN A 91 0.01 -0.54 12.76
C ASN A 91 1.27 -0.25 13.62
N GLY A 92 1.62 -1.15 14.53
CA GLY A 92 2.74 -1.00 15.47
C GLY A 92 2.47 -0.04 16.64
N ALA A 93 1.34 0.66 16.68
CA ALA A 93 0.91 1.49 17.80
C ALA A 93 -0.48 1.11 18.33
N TYR A 94 -1.38 0.73 17.43
CA TYR A 94 -2.75 0.34 17.72
C TYR A 94 -3.09 -0.94 16.99
N THR A 95 -3.95 -1.73 17.63
CA THR A 95 -4.53 -2.94 17.07
C THR A 95 -6.05 -2.74 16.98
N VAL A 96 -6.61 -3.04 15.81
CA VAL A 96 -8.04 -2.99 15.54
C VAL A 96 -8.47 -4.37 15.07
N GLU A 97 -9.47 -4.94 15.72
CA GLU A 97 -10.16 -6.13 15.24
C GLU A 97 -11.48 -5.70 14.60
N LEU A 98 -11.76 -6.20 13.40
CA LEU A 98 -12.98 -5.90 12.68
C LEU A 98 -13.53 -7.13 11.95
N PRO A 99 -14.86 -7.26 11.80
CA PRO A 99 -15.46 -8.27 10.96
C PRO A 99 -14.94 -8.19 9.52
N VAL A 100 -14.73 -9.34 8.88
CA VAL A 100 -14.25 -9.41 7.48
C VAL A 100 -15.20 -8.70 6.53
N ASN A 101 -16.51 -8.79 6.76
CA ASN A 101 -17.52 -8.13 5.94
C ASN A 101 -17.40 -6.61 5.99
N ASP A 102 -17.23 -6.05 7.18
CA ASP A 102 -17.08 -4.60 7.38
C ASP A 102 -15.79 -4.09 6.71
N LEU A 103 -14.70 -4.86 6.81
CA LEU A 103 -13.46 -4.55 6.11
C LEU A 103 -13.66 -4.51 4.58
N GLN A 104 -14.34 -5.53 4.04
CA GLN A 104 -14.63 -5.61 2.61
C GLN A 104 -15.51 -4.45 2.14
N GLU A 105 -16.53 -4.07 2.91
CA GLU A 105 -17.39 -2.94 2.61
C GLU A 105 -16.59 -1.63 2.59
N LEU A 106 -15.78 -1.38 3.63
CA LEU A 106 -14.91 -0.20 3.70
C LEU A 106 -13.94 -0.12 2.52
N LEU A 107 -13.32 -1.23 2.14
CA LEU A 107 -12.41 -1.29 1.00
C LEU A 107 -13.14 -1.03 -0.33
N CYS A 108 -14.33 -1.61 -0.52
CA CYS A 108 -15.16 -1.33 -1.69
C CYS A 108 -15.48 0.16 -1.80
N MET A 109 -15.88 0.80 -0.69
CA MET A 109 -16.15 2.24 -0.67
C MET A 109 -14.91 3.08 -0.96
N ALA A 110 -13.74 2.70 -0.43
CA ALA A 110 -12.48 3.40 -0.69
C ALA A 110 -12.08 3.33 -2.17
N LEU A 111 -12.17 2.15 -2.79
CA LEU A 111 -11.88 1.97 -4.21
C LEU A 111 -12.83 2.80 -5.10
N GLN A 112 -14.13 2.81 -4.78
CA GLN A 112 -15.11 3.62 -5.50
C GLN A 112 -14.83 5.13 -5.38
N ALA A 113 -14.40 5.59 -4.20
CA ALA A 113 -14.03 6.98 -3.98
C ALA A 113 -12.76 7.36 -4.78
N GLU A 114 -11.77 6.48 -4.86
CA GLU A 114 -10.55 6.70 -5.65
C GLU A 114 -10.86 6.81 -7.16
N ASP A 115 -11.71 5.93 -7.69
CA ASP A 115 -12.12 5.98 -9.09
C ASP A 115 -12.86 7.28 -9.43
N ALA A 116 -13.74 7.75 -8.53
CA ALA A 116 -14.43 9.02 -8.69
C ALA A 116 -13.46 10.22 -8.76
N LEU A 117 -12.38 10.21 -7.97
CA LEU A 117 -11.35 11.25 -8.00
C LEU A 117 -10.54 11.24 -9.30
N LYS A 118 -10.23 10.04 -9.85
CA LYS A 118 -9.53 9.90 -11.13
C LYS A 118 -10.34 10.48 -12.30
N THR A 119 -11.65 10.22 -12.34
CA THR A 119 -12.53 10.77 -13.40
C THR A 119 -12.62 12.29 -13.34
N VAL A 120 -12.63 12.90 -12.15
CA VAL A 120 -12.69 14.36 -12.01
C VAL A 120 -11.38 15.03 -12.47
N GLY A 121 -10.22 14.39 -12.25
CA GLY A 121 -8.91 14.90 -12.68
C GLY A 121 -8.72 14.98 -14.19
N GLU A 122 -9.30 14.05 -14.97
CA GLU A 122 -9.21 14.03 -16.44
C GLU A 122 -10.05 15.14 -17.10
N HIS A 123 -11.09 15.65 -16.44
CA HIS A 123 -11.94 16.72 -16.98
C HIS A 123 -11.41 18.14 -16.75
N ALA A 124 -10.31 18.30 -15.99
CA ALA A 124 -9.63 19.59 -15.82
C ALA A 124 -8.55 19.81 -16.90
N HIS A 125 -8.91 19.66 -18.18
CA HIS A 125 -8.03 20.10 -19.28
C HIS A 125 -8.14 21.62 -19.40
N PHE A 126 -7.13 22.33 -18.91
CA PHE A 126 -7.02 23.78 -19.03
C PHE A 126 -7.08 24.19 -20.50
N SER A 127 -8.08 24.99 -20.87
CA SER A 127 -8.06 25.75 -22.11
C SER A 127 -6.88 26.71 -22.05
N VAL A 128 -5.89 26.51 -22.92
CA VAL A 128 -4.80 27.47 -23.12
C VAL A 128 -5.43 28.81 -23.52
N ALA A 129 -5.25 29.83 -22.69
CA ALA A 129 -5.57 31.20 -23.07
C ALA A 129 -4.64 31.58 -24.23
N VAL A 130 -5.23 31.75 -25.42
CA VAL A 130 -4.56 32.36 -26.57
C VAL A 130 -4.38 33.83 -26.23
N ASN A 131 -3.13 34.26 -26.03
CA ASN A 131 -2.80 35.68 -26.04
C ASN A 131 -2.59 36.08 -27.50
N ASP A 132 -3.52 36.88 -28.02
CA ASP A 132 -3.35 37.63 -29.27
C ASP A 132 -2.46 38.85 -28.98
N GLU A 133 -1.30 38.93 -29.65
CA GLU A 133 -0.61 40.17 -30.01
C GLU A 133 -0.12 40.11 -31.46
#